data_AF-A0A5C2RXP0-F1
#
_entry.id   AF-A0A5C2RXP0-F1
#
_cell.length_a   1.000
_cell.length_b   1.000
_cell.length_c   1.000
_cell.angle_alpha   90.00
_cell.angle_beta   90.00
_cell.angle_gamma   90.00
#
_symmetry.space_group_name_H-M   'P 1'
#
loop_
_entity.id
_entity.type
_entity.pdbx_description
1 polymer ?
#
loop_
_entity_poly.entity_id
_entity_poly.type
_entity_poly.pdbx_seq_one_letter_code
_entity_poly.pdbx_strand_id
1 'polypeptide(L)'
;MLVILSVQIFILTMVFLGTLNGQLEICKYTSSGQLIGPTGCYNLTPAFQWIDHCIISIILVFMIAYLPLFLQELVERGTIKAVIRLAKQFGSLSPAFEVFSTQISSHSIITNLTFGGARYIATGRGFATTRISFAILYSRFAGPSIYLGMRTLIELL
;
A
#
# COMPACT_ATOMS: atom_id res chain seq x y z
N MET A 1 3.77 -1.20 10.90
CA MET A 1 3.30 -2.58 11.18
C MET A 1 1.79 -2.75 11.01
N LEU A 2 0.93 -2.02 11.74
CA LEU A 2 -0.52 -2.19 11.59
C LEU A 2 -1.05 -1.90 10.18
N VAL A 3 -0.58 -0.82 9.53
CA VAL A 3 -1.05 -0.41 8.20
C VAL A 3 -0.77 -1.48 7.12
N ILE A 4 0.41 -2.12 7.14
CA ILE A 4 0.71 -3.15 6.14
C ILE A 4 -0.06 -4.44 6.39
N LEU A 5 -0.28 -4.79 7.67
CA LEU A 5 -1.09 -5.94 8.05
C LEU A 5 -2.55 -5.73 7.64
N SER A 6 -3.11 -4.53 7.83
CA SER A 6 -4.47 -4.22 7.38
C SER A 6 -4.60 -4.30 5.87
N VAL A 7 -3.59 -3.87 5.11
CA VAL A 7 -3.59 -4.01 3.64
C VAL A 7 -3.54 -5.47 3.21
N GLN A 8 -2.74 -6.31 3.88
CA GLN A 8 -2.69 -7.76 3.59
C GLN A 8 -4.03 -8.45 3.88
N ILE A 9 -4.65 -8.15 5.02
CA ILE A 9 -5.97 -8.69 5.36
C ILE A 9 -7.00 -8.22 4.33
N PHE A 10 -6.95 -6.96 3.91
CA PHE A 10 -7.83 -6.43 2.89
C PHE A 10 -7.68 -7.16 1.55
N ILE A 11 -6.45 -7.36 1.06
CA ILE A 11 -6.19 -8.14 -0.15
C ILE A 11 -6.73 -9.56 -0.01
N LEU A 12 -6.43 -10.24 1.10
CA LEU A 12 -6.93 -11.59 1.37
C LEU A 12 -8.47 -11.65 1.35
N THR A 13 -9.16 -10.67 1.94
CA THR A 13 -10.63 -10.61 1.89
C THR A 13 -11.16 -10.41 0.48
N MET A 14 -10.46 -9.63 -0.36
CA MET A 14 -10.85 -9.44 -1.76
C MET A 14 -10.73 -10.73 -2.57
N VAL A 15 -9.70 -11.55 -2.31
CA VAL A 15 -9.54 -12.87 -2.95
C VAL A 15 -10.73 -13.77 -2.63
N PHE A 16 -11.09 -13.88 -1.35
CA PHE A 16 -12.24 -14.66 -0.95
C PHE A 16 -13.55 -14.15 -1.57
N LEU A 17 -13.78 -12.83 -1.59
CA LEU A 17 -14.95 -12.25 -2.26
C LEU A 17 -14.95 -12.50 -3.78
N GLY A 18 -13.79 -12.45 -4.43
CA GLY A 18 -13.62 -12.78 -5.84
C GLY A 18 -14.00 -14.23 -6.15
N THR A 19 -13.53 -15.18 -5.34
CA THR A 19 -13.91 -16.60 -5.48
C THR A 19 -15.40 -16.83 -5.24
N LEU A 20 -16.00 -16.15 -4.27
CA LEU A 20 -17.45 -16.23 -3.98
C LEU A 20 -18.28 -15.70 -5.15
N ASN A 21 -17.85 -14.60 -5.78
CA ASN A 21 -18.53 -14.01 -6.94
C ASN A 21 -18.57 -14.99 -8.14
N GLY A 22 -17.53 -15.82 -8.30
CA GLY A 22 -17.50 -16.85 -9.36
C GLY A 22 -18.34 -18.10 -9.08
N GLN A 23 -18.85 -18.29 -7.86
CA GLN A 23 -19.62 -19.48 -7.46
C GLN A 23 -21.08 -19.19 -7.11
N LEU A 24 -21.41 -17.94 -6.76
CA LEU A 24 -22.73 -17.54 -6.29
C LEU A 24 -23.45 -16.67 -7.32
N GLU A 25 -24.75 -16.89 -7.49
CA GLU A 25 -25.60 -15.99 -8.26
C GLU A 25 -25.95 -14.75 -7.43
N ILE A 26 -25.52 -13.57 -7.90
CA ILE A 26 -25.80 -12.29 -7.25
C ILE A 26 -27.24 -11.84 -7.55
N CYS A 27 -27.99 -11.48 -6.51
CA CYS A 27 -29.32 -10.88 -6.67
C CYS A 27 -29.24 -9.54 -7.40
N LYS A 28 -30.05 -9.38 -8.45
CA LYS A 28 -30.24 -8.08 -9.12
C LYS A 28 -31.51 -7.43 -8.58
N TYR A 29 -31.41 -6.15 -8.23
CA TYR A 29 -32.54 -5.36 -7.74
C TYR A 29 -32.88 -4.26 -8.76
N THR A 30 -34.18 -4.01 -8.97
CA THR A 30 -34.66 -2.81 -9.67
C THR A 30 -34.35 -1.56 -8.84
N SER A 31 -34.32 -0.38 -9.47
CA SER A 31 -34.27 0.92 -8.79
C SER A 31 -35.40 1.14 -7.76
N SER A 32 -36.50 0.38 -7.86
CA SER A 32 -37.61 0.35 -6.89
C SER A 32 -37.43 -0.68 -5.75
N GLY A 33 -36.28 -1.36 -5.67
CA GLY A 33 -35.97 -2.34 -4.63
C GLY A 33 -36.55 -3.74 -4.84
N GLN A 34 -37.23 -3.99 -5.96
CA GLN A 34 -37.82 -5.30 -6.26
C GLN A 34 -36.76 -6.28 -6.81
N LEU A 35 -36.78 -7.52 -6.31
CA LEU A 35 -35.86 -8.59 -6.73
C LEU A 35 -36.19 -9.03 -8.17
N ILE A 36 -35.18 -9.02 -9.04
CA ILE A 36 -35.24 -9.59 -10.39
C ILE A 36 -34.31 -10.80 -10.43
N GLY A 37 -34.86 -12.02 -10.35
CA GLY A 37 -34.07 -13.25 -10.45
C GLY A 37 -34.69 -14.47 -9.76
N PRO A 38 -34.08 -15.66 -9.91
CA PRO A 38 -34.54 -16.90 -9.29
C PRO A 38 -34.48 -16.84 -7.75
N THR A 39 -35.35 -17.62 -7.10
CA THR A 39 -35.43 -17.77 -5.64
C THR A 39 -34.26 -18.62 -5.14
N GLY A 40 -33.09 -18.00 -5.03
CA GLY A 40 -31.85 -18.64 -4.55
C GLY A 40 -30.60 -17.75 -4.61
N CYS A 41 -30.77 -16.45 -4.86
CA CYS A 41 -29.66 -15.52 -5.03
C CYS A 41 -29.15 -14.96 -3.69
N TYR A 42 -27.89 -14.53 -3.66
CA TYR A 42 -27.27 -13.90 -2.49
C TYR A 42 -27.04 -12.40 -2.73
N ASN A 43 -27.32 -11.57 -1.72
CA ASN A 43 -27.11 -10.13 -1.81
C ASN A 43 -25.68 -9.72 -1.42
N LEU A 44 -24.77 -9.70 -2.39
CA LEU A 44 -23.38 -9.24 -2.21
C LEU A 44 -23.20 -7.75 -2.52
N THR A 45 -24.26 -7.05 -2.95
CA THR A 45 -24.25 -5.61 -3.26
C THR A 45 -23.60 -4.73 -2.18
N PRO A 46 -23.91 -4.88 -0.87
CA PRO A 46 -23.28 -4.03 0.16
C PRO A 46 -21.78 -4.28 0.29
N ALA A 47 -21.31 -5.50 0.00
CA ALA A 47 -19.89 -5.83 0.05
C ALA A 47 -19.11 -5.15 -1.08
N PHE A 48 -19.67 -5.10 -2.30
CA PHE A 48 -19.07 -4.36 -3.42
C PHE A 48 -19.06 -2.85 -3.15
N GLN A 49 -20.14 -2.29 -2.62
CA GLN A 49 -20.18 -0.88 -2.22
C GLN A 49 -19.13 -0.54 -1.15
N TRP A 50 -18.90 -1.45 -0.20
CA TRP A 50 -17.83 -1.30 0.78
C TRP A 50 -16.45 -1.30 0.13
N ILE A 51 -16.19 -2.21 -0.82
CA ILE A 51 -14.92 -2.24 -1.58
C ILE A 51 -14.71 -0.92 -2.34
N ASP A 52 -15.73 -0.43 -3.05
CA ASP A 52 -15.64 0.81 -3.81
C ASP A 52 -15.29 2.01 -2.91
N HIS A 53 -15.94 2.12 -1.75
CA HIS A 53 -15.62 3.15 -0.76
C HIS A 53 -14.20 3.01 -0.20
N CYS A 54 -13.73 1.78 0.05
CA CYS A 54 -12.36 1.54 0.49
C CYS A 54 -11.33 1.97 -0.57
N ILE A 55 -11.55 1.64 -1.84
CA ILE A 55 -10.65 2.02 -2.94
C ILE A 55 -10.60 3.54 -3.10
N ILE A 56 -11.75 4.21 -3.10
CA ILE A 56 -11.83 5.68 -3.20
C ILE A 56 -11.11 6.34 -2.00
N SER A 57 -11.31 5.80 -0.79
CA SER A 57 -10.66 6.30 0.41
C SER A 57 -9.12 6.19 0.33
N ILE A 58 -8.59 5.07 -0.16
CA ILE A 58 -7.14 4.87 -0.33
C ILE A 58 -6.55 5.90 -1.31
N ILE A 59 -7.21 6.13 -2.45
CA ILE A 59 -6.78 7.12 -3.45
C ILE A 59 -6.80 8.54 -2.86
N LEU A 60 -7.83 8.86 -2.08
CA LEU A 60 -7.97 10.18 -1.46
C LEU A 60 -6.88 10.44 -0.42
N VAL A 61 -6.62 9.49 0.48
CA VAL A 61 -5.54 9.60 1.49
C VAL A 61 -4.18 9.76 0.81
N PHE A 62 -3.94 9.02 -0.27
CA PHE A 62 -2.73 9.15 -1.08
C PHE A 62 -2.55 10.57 -1.61
N MET A 63 -3.60 11.20 -2.15
CA MET A 63 -3.52 12.59 -2.63
C MET A 63 -3.27 13.60 -1.50
N ILE A 64 -3.89 13.41 -0.33
CA ILE A 64 -3.67 14.27 0.83
C ILE A 64 -2.22 14.19 1.33
N ALA A 65 -1.58 13.03 1.28
CA ALA A 65 -0.20 12.87 1.73
C ALA A 65 0.80 13.75 0.95
N TYR A 66 0.53 14.01 -0.35
CA TYR A 66 1.37 14.86 -1.19
C TYR A 66 1.02 16.35 -1.13
N LEU A 67 -0.13 16.70 -0.53
CA LEU A 67 -0.60 18.07 -0.45
C LEU A 67 0.40 19.02 0.26
N PRO A 68 1.00 18.66 1.42
CA PRO A 68 1.95 19.56 2.09
C PRO A 68 3.18 19.88 1.23
N LEU A 69 3.73 18.86 0.56
CA LEU A 69 4.88 19.02 -0.33
C LEU A 69 4.53 19.89 -1.54
N PHE A 70 3.32 19.71 -2.08
CA PHE A 70 2.83 20.53 -3.18
C PHE A 70 2.65 21.99 -2.78
N LEU A 71 2.03 22.24 -1.62
CA LEU A 71 1.81 23.59 -1.10
C LEU A 71 3.14 24.31 -0.83
N GLN A 72 4.13 23.62 -0.27
CA GLN A 72 5.44 24.22 -0.02
C GLN A 72 6.15 24.60 -1.33
N GLU A 73 6.16 23.72 -2.33
CA GLU A 73 6.79 24.03 -3.62
C GLU A 73 6.03 25.14 -4.38
N LEU A 74 4.70 25.21 -4.22
CA LEU A 74 3.87 26.24 -4.81
C LEU A 74 4.20 27.63 -4.24
N VAL A 75 4.42 27.73 -2.93
CA VAL A 75 4.80 28.99 -2.26
C VAL A 75 6.24 29.40 -2.58
N GLU A 76 7.19 28.47 -2.56
CA GLU A 76 8.61 28.81 -2.69
C GLU A 76 9.07 29.01 -4.14
N ARG A 77 8.52 28.26 -5.10
CA ARG A 77 9.08 28.15 -6.45
C ARG A 77 8.08 28.38 -7.58
N GLY A 78 6.82 28.60 -7.24
CA GLY A 78 5.73 28.90 -8.18
C GLY A 78 5.12 27.65 -8.83
N THR A 79 3.91 27.81 -9.38
CA THR A 79 3.01 26.73 -9.82
C THR A 79 3.62 25.78 -10.86
N ILE A 80 4.33 26.32 -11.86
CA ILE A 80 4.88 25.51 -12.96
C ILE A 80 5.95 24.54 -12.45
N LYS A 81 6.85 25.03 -11.59
CA LYS A 81 7.91 24.19 -11.00
C LYS A 81 7.33 23.15 -10.05
N ALA A 82 6.28 23.51 -9.29
CA ALA A 82 5.57 22.60 -8.40
C ALA A 82 4.92 21.43 -9.16
N VAL A 83 4.21 21.70 -10.26
CA VAL A 83 3.57 20.67 -11.07
C VAL A 83 4.60 19.75 -11.73
N ILE A 84 5.68 20.29 -12.30
CA ILE A 84 6.75 19.48 -12.89
C ILE A 84 7.42 18.59 -11.83
N ARG A 85 7.62 19.11 -10.61
CA ARG A 85 8.18 18.34 -9.50
C ARG A 85 7.27 17.18 -9.10
N LEU A 86 5.97 17.42 -8.93
CA LEU A 86 5.01 16.34 -8.66
C LEU A 86 4.96 15.31 -9.80
N ALA A 87 4.93 15.75 -11.06
CA ALA A 87 4.93 14.83 -12.19
C ALA A 87 6.18 13.94 -12.21
N LYS A 88 7.36 14.49 -11.88
CA LYS A 88 8.59 13.71 -11.71
C LYS A 88 8.52 12.75 -10.51
N GLN A 89 7.90 13.17 -9.40
CA GLN A 89 7.70 12.34 -8.21
C GLN A 89 6.83 11.10 -8.51
N PHE A 90 5.76 11.29 -9.29
CA PHE A 90 4.91 10.18 -9.73
C PHE A 90 5.59 9.34 -10.82
N GLY A 91 6.26 9.98 -11.78
CA GLY A 91 7.00 9.30 -12.85
C GLY A 91 8.18 8.47 -12.34
N SER A 92 8.79 8.86 -11.21
CA SER A 92 9.86 8.09 -10.58
C SER A 92 9.36 6.96 -9.67
N LEU A 93 8.04 6.76 -9.58
CA LEU A 93 7.41 5.80 -8.65
C LEU A 93 7.87 6.01 -7.20
N SER A 94 8.19 7.26 -6.82
CA SER A 94 8.60 7.62 -5.47
C SER A 94 7.65 7.13 -4.37
N PRO A 95 6.31 7.13 -4.56
CA PRO A 95 5.40 6.59 -3.56
C PRO A 95 5.61 5.09 -3.28
N ALA A 96 5.92 4.31 -4.31
CA ALA A 96 6.19 2.87 -4.15
C ALA A 96 7.49 2.65 -3.36
N PHE A 97 8.50 3.49 -3.61
CA PHE A 97 9.76 3.46 -2.86
C PHE A 97 9.57 3.84 -1.38
N GLU A 98 8.66 4.77 -1.08
CA GLU A 98 8.35 5.20 0.28
C GLU A 98 7.69 4.09 1.11
N VAL A 99 6.77 3.34 0.52
CA VAL A 99 6.18 2.15 1.16
C VAL A 99 7.26 1.11 1.47
N PHE A 100 8.17 0.86 0.53
CA PHE A 100 9.30 -0.06 0.71
C PHE A 100 10.25 0.40 1.83
N SER A 101 10.60 1.68 1.87
CA SER A 101 11.44 2.25 2.94
C SER A 101 10.79 2.11 4.32
N THR A 102 9.48 2.33 4.40
CA THR A 102 8.69 2.15 5.62
C THR A 102 8.65 0.68 6.07
N GLN A 103 8.60 -0.28 5.14
CA GLN A 103 8.69 -1.72 5.44
C GLN A 103 10.03 -2.09 6.04
N ILE A 104 11.12 -1.66 5.42
CA ILE A 104 12.48 -1.89 5.91
C ILE A 104 12.64 -1.37 7.33
N SER A 105 12.16 -0.14 7.56
CA SER A 105 12.25 0.52 8.85
C SER A 105 11.42 -0.21 9.91
N SER A 106 10.23 -0.70 9.54
CA SER A 106 9.41 -1.53 10.43
C SER A 106 10.11 -2.86 10.76
N HIS A 107 10.67 -3.53 9.75
CA HIS A 107 11.37 -4.80 9.93
C HIS A 107 12.60 -4.65 10.84
N SER A 108 13.40 -3.59 10.65
CA SER A 108 14.57 -3.34 11.50
C SER A 108 14.18 -3.08 12.96
N ILE A 109 13.05 -2.40 13.21
CA ILE A 109 12.53 -2.20 14.57
C ILE A 109 12.12 -3.55 15.19
N ILE A 110 11.39 -4.40 14.47
CA ILE A 110 10.96 -5.72 14.97
C ILE A 110 12.17 -6.59 15.29
N THR A 111 13.14 -6.70 14.38
CA THR A 111 14.35 -7.50 14.59
C THR A 111 15.12 -7.00 15.82
N ASN A 112 15.22 -5.69 16.01
CA ASN A 112 15.85 -5.11 17.20
C ASN A 112 15.09 -5.41 18.49
N LEU A 113 13.75 -5.38 18.47
CA LEU A 113 12.93 -5.70 19.65
C LEU A 113 12.97 -7.19 20.01
N THR A 114 13.04 -8.07 19.00
CA THR A 114 12.96 -9.53 19.18
C THR A 114 14.29 -10.17 19.52
N PHE A 115 15.35 -9.78 18.84
CA PHE A 115 16.68 -10.39 19.00
C PHE A 115 17.68 -9.48 19.72
N GLY A 116 17.33 -8.21 19.96
CA GLY A 116 18.30 -7.21 20.41
C GLY A 116 19.32 -6.85 19.31
N GLY A 117 20.19 -5.87 19.57
CA GLY A 117 21.28 -5.50 18.64
C GLY A 117 21.28 -4.05 18.17
N ALA A 118 20.41 -3.19 18.71
CA ALA A 118 20.43 -1.77 18.42
C ALA A 118 21.73 -1.15 18.96
N ARG A 119 22.69 -0.87 18.06
CA ARG A 119 23.94 -0.18 18.40
C ARG A 119 23.83 1.26 17.94
N TYR A 120 24.06 2.20 18.85
CA TYR A 120 24.21 3.60 18.48
C TYR A 120 25.39 3.73 17.51
N ILE A 121 25.12 4.26 16.32
CA ILE A 121 26.15 4.63 15.35
C ILE A 121 26.24 6.14 15.41
N ALA A 122 27.40 6.67 15.81
CA ALA A 122 27.62 8.11 15.86
C ALA A 122 27.50 8.70 14.45
N THR A 123 26.36 9.32 14.17
CA THR A 123 26.14 10.14 12.97
C THR A 123 26.68 11.53 13.27
N GLY A 124 27.81 11.90 12.66
CA GLY A 124 28.32 13.27 12.72
C GLY A 124 27.41 14.24 11.94
N ARG A 125 27.97 15.32 11.37
CA ARG A 125 27.25 16.24 10.46
C ARG A 125 26.89 15.62 9.09
N GLY A 126 26.76 14.30 9.00
CA GLY A 126 26.44 13.57 7.78
C GLY A 126 25.79 12.21 8.08
N PHE A 127 25.19 11.61 7.06
CA PHE A 127 24.62 10.27 7.17
C PHE A 127 25.74 9.25 7.40
N ALA A 128 25.62 8.44 8.45
CA ALA A 128 26.52 7.32 8.69
C ALA A 128 26.28 6.24 7.63
N THR A 129 26.92 6.40 6.48
CA THR A 129 26.89 5.41 5.39
C THR A 129 28.11 4.52 5.52
N THR A 130 27.89 3.21 5.52
CA THR A 130 28.97 2.21 5.49
C THR A 130 28.88 1.46 4.17
N ARG A 131 30.04 1.16 3.56
CA ARG A 131 30.06 0.37 2.33
C ARG A 131 29.83 -1.09 2.69
N ILE A 132 28.74 -1.65 2.18
CA ILE A 132 28.38 -3.06 2.35
C ILE A 132 28.33 -3.68 0.95
N SER A 133 28.76 -4.94 0.80
CA SER A 133 28.69 -5.60 -0.49
C SER A 133 27.24 -5.73 -0.97
N PHE A 134 27.04 -5.63 -2.29
CA PHE A 134 25.72 -5.73 -2.90
C PHE A 134 25.01 -7.03 -2.52
N ALA A 135 25.73 -8.16 -2.49
CA ALA A 135 25.15 -9.46 -2.14
C ALA A 135 24.54 -9.47 -0.73
N ILE A 136 25.22 -8.88 0.27
CA ILE A 136 24.73 -8.79 1.65
C ILE A 136 23.55 -7.81 1.75
N LEU A 137 23.61 -6.70 1.02
CA LEU A 137 22.54 -5.71 0.99
C LEU A 137 21.27 -6.33 0.38
N TYR A 138 21.43 -7.00 -0.75
CA TYR A 138 20.35 -7.66 -1.48
C TYR A 138 19.73 -8.78 -0.65
N SER A 139 20.52 -9.66 -0.04
CA SER A 139 19.99 -10.77 0.76
C SER A 139 19.20 -10.28 1.99
N ARG A 140 19.62 -9.17 2.61
CA ARG A 140 18.92 -8.56 3.75
C ARG A 140 17.63 -7.87 3.36
N PHE A 141 17.57 -7.23 2.19
CA PHE A 141 16.37 -6.57 1.72
C PHE A 141 15.39 -7.50 1.01
N ALA A 142 15.87 -8.58 0.40
CA ALA A 142 15.04 -9.54 -0.33
C ALA A 142 13.94 -10.18 0.55
N GLY A 143 14.27 -10.56 1.78
CA GLY A 143 13.30 -11.14 2.72
C GLY A 143 12.09 -10.23 2.98
N PRO A 144 12.25 -9.02 3.54
CA PRO A 144 11.13 -8.15 3.86
C PRO A 144 10.39 -7.57 2.66
N SER A 145 10.98 -7.52 1.45
CA SER A 145 10.35 -6.88 0.29
C SER A 145 9.93 -7.82 -0.82
N ILE A 146 10.79 -8.75 -1.24
CA ILE A 146 10.50 -9.65 -2.36
C ILE A 146 9.53 -10.74 -1.90
N TYR A 147 9.73 -11.31 -0.72
CA TYR A 147 8.83 -12.35 -0.20
C TYR A 147 7.42 -11.80 0.02
N LEU A 148 7.31 -10.62 0.63
CA LEU A 148 6.03 -9.96 0.84
C LEU A 148 5.35 -9.64 -0.50
N GLY A 149 6.08 -9.01 -1.43
CA GLY A 149 5.55 -8.64 -2.74
C GLY A 149 5.11 -9.84 -3.56
N MET A 150 5.92 -10.90 -3.60
CA MET A 150 5.59 -12.15 -4.30
C MET A 150 4.36 -12.83 -3.70
N ARG A 151 4.24 -12.85 -2.36
CA ARG A 151 3.06 -13.39 -1.70
C ARG A 151 1.79 -12.62 -2.07
N THR A 152 1.81 -11.29 -1.99
CA THR A 152 0.64 -10.47 -2.38
C THR A 152 0.31 -10.59 -3.87
N LEU A 153 1.30 -10.83 -4.73
CA LEU A 153 1.09 -11.05 -6.15
C LEU A 153 0.42 -12.40 -6.43
N ILE A 154 0.85 -13.47 -5.73
CA ILE A 154 0.21 -14.79 -5.80
C ILE A 154 -1.21 -14.73 -5.25
N GLU A 155 -1.48 -13.94 -4.21
CA GLU A 155 -2.84 -13.76 -3.69
C GLU A 155 -3.75 -13.08 -4.74
N LEU A 156 -3.21 -12.21 -5.59
CA LEU A 156 -3.99 -11.40 -6.54
C LEU A 156 -4.17 -12.06 -7.92
N LEU A 157 -3.41 -13.11 -8.23
CA LEU A 157 -3.38 -13.80 -9.53
C LEU A 157 -4.17 -15.12 -9.48
#